data_AF-A0A6L9J8Y9-F1
#
_entry.id   AF-A0A6L9J8Y9-F1
#
_cell.length_a   1.000
_cell.length_b   1.000
_cell.length_c   1.000
_cell.angle_alpha   90.00
_cell.angle_beta   90.00
_cell.angle_gamma   90.00
#
_symmetry.space_group_name_H-M   'P 1'
#
loop_
_entity.id
_entity.type
_entity.pdbx_description
1 polymer ?
#
loop_
_entity_poly.entity_id
_entity_poly.type
_entity_poly.pdbx_seq_one_letter_code
_entity_poly.pdbx_strand_id
1 'polypeptide(L)'
;MHHHMLLVCHAADGHFADGDRDGIRRVLDESDCIVSIDMSGPERYAIVCRDGGQPELYAPGLHTDRAFHRMELALSPQGWTSDTLKLVFELMRAGGFGLMDSLDAAQIIVSSPQQVAYFPRLLKQPLLVRNSRDLGLSLL
;
A
#
# COMPACT_ATOMS: atom_id res chain seq x y z
N MET A 1 -2.88 -13.21 -15.00
CA MET A 1 -3.57 -11.94 -14.69
C MET A 1 -2.83 -11.31 -13.53
N HIS A 2 -2.50 -10.03 -13.59
CA HIS A 2 -1.90 -9.32 -12.46
C HIS A 2 -2.97 -9.04 -11.41
N HIS A 3 -2.61 -9.16 -10.14
CA HIS A 3 -3.46 -8.74 -9.04
C HIS A 3 -3.19 -7.25 -8.81
N HIS A 4 -4.25 -6.44 -8.87
CA HIS A 4 -4.18 -5.00 -8.71
C HIS A 4 -4.86 -4.63 -7.42
N MET A 5 -4.19 -3.85 -6.58
CA MET A 5 -4.73 -3.35 -5.33
C MET A 5 -4.51 -1.84 -5.22
N LEU A 6 -5.26 -1.22 -4.31
CA LEU A 6 -5.17 0.20 -4.04
C LEU A 6 -4.78 0.45 -2.58
N LEU A 7 -3.83 1.35 -2.39
CA LEU A 7 -3.44 1.93 -1.12
C LEU A 7 -4.07 3.33 -1.06
N VAL A 8 -4.95 3.59 -0.09
CA VAL A 8 -5.75 4.83 -0.04
C VAL A 8 -5.77 5.43 1.36
N CYS A 9 -5.60 6.75 1.43
CA CYS A 9 -5.57 7.49 2.68
C CYS A 9 -6.89 8.23 2.88
N HIS A 10 -7.44 8.13 4.08
CA HIS A 10 -8.66 8.83 4.49
C HIS A 10 -8.42 9.61 5.77
N ALA A 11 -9.10 10.75 5.90
CA ALA A 11 -9.20 11.50 7.12
C ALA A 11 -10.33 10.97 8.01
N ALA A 12 -10.36 11.40 9.27
CA ALA A 12 -11.36 10.98 10.26
C ALA A 12 -12.81 11.34 9.89
N ASP A 13 -13.01 12.28 8.98
CA ASP A 13 -14.31 12.67 8.43
C ASP A 13 -14.76 11.78 7.24
N GLY A 14 -13.91 10.85 6.81
CA GLY A 14 -14.16 9.94 5.69
C GLY A 14 -13.77 10.48 4.32
N HIS A 15 -13.25 11.72 4.22
CA HIS A 15 -12.72 12.27 2.97
C HIS A 15 -11.31 11.75 2.67
N PHE A 16 -10.90 11.84 1.40
CA PHE A 16 -9.52 11.55 1.03
C PHE A 16 -8.56 12.51 1.74
N ALA A 17 -7.47 11.95 2.27
CA ALA A 17 -6.40 12.71 2.87
C ALA A 17 -5.10 12.53 2.08
N ASP A 18 -4.14 13.42 2.29
CA ASP A 18 -2.79 13.21 1.78
C ASP A 18 -2.07 12.19 2.66
N GLY A 19 -1.49 11.17 2.02
CA GLY A 19 -0.55 10.27 2.67
C GLY A 19 0.77 10.96 2.98
N ASP A 20 1.54 10.37 3.89
CA ASP A 20 2.87 10.87 4.24
C ASP A 20 3.89 10.53 3.13
N ARG A 21 4.21 11.53 2.30
CA ARG A 21 5.17 11.42 1.19
C ARG A 21 6.57 11.07 1.68
N ASP A 22 7.02 11.68 2.78
CA ASP A 22 8.38 11.48 3.27
C ASP A 22 8.52 10.10 3.93
N GLY A 23 7.45 9.63 4.59
CA GLY A 23 7.33 8.24 5.04
C GLY A 23 7.47 7.25 3.88
N ILE A 24 6.73 7.44 2.80
CA ILE A 24 6.82 6.55 1.62
C ILE A 24 8.19 6.59 0.97
N ARG A 25 8.75 7.79 0.73
CA ARG A 25 10.09 7.94 0.15
C ARG A 25 11.13 7.20 0.99
N ARG A 26 11.09 7.36 2.31
CA ARG A 26 11.99 6.64 3.22
C ARG A 26 11.87 5.12 3.07
N VAL A 27 10.66 4.58 2.96
CA VAL A 27 10.48 3.13 2.73
C VAL A 27 11.09 2.70 1.40
N LEU A 28 10.88 3.46 0.33
CA LEU A 28 11.46 3.15 -0.99
C LEU A 28 12.99 3.26 -0.98
N ASP A 29 13.56 4.18 -0.22
CA ASP A 29 15.01 4.40 -0.16
C ASP A 29 15.73 3.44 0.81
N GLU A 30 15.07 3.03 1.90
CA GLU A 30 15.74 2.38 3.05
C GLU A 30 15.21 0.97 3.40
N SER A 31 14.11 0.50 2.78
CA SER A 31 13.54 -0.81 3.13
C SER A 31 14.53 -1.95 2.85
N ASP A 32 14.73 -2.80 3.85
CA ASP A 32 15.58 -3.99 3.74
C ASP A 32 14.99 -5.07 2.84
N CYS A 33 13.74 -4.92 2.41
CA CYS A 33 13.02 -5.83 1.51
C CYS A 33 13.41 -5.60 0.05
N ILE A 34 13.89 -4.41 -0.29
CA ILE A 34 14.11 -3.95 -1.66
C ILE A 34 15.57 -4.20 -2.06
N VAL A 35 15.76 -4.80 -3.23
CA VAL A 35 17.08 -4.95 -3.88
C VAL A 35 17.32 -3.80 -4.85
N SER A 36 16.32 -3.48 -5.66
CA SER A 36 16.41 -2.40 -6.63
C SER A 36 15.04 -1.81 -6.94
N ILE A 37 15.05 -0.55 -7.37
CA ILE A 37 13.88 0.16 -7.88
C ILE A 37 14.27 0.77 -9.22
N ASP A 38 13.52 0.42 -10.26
CA ASP A 38 13.63 1.03 -11.58
C ASP A 38 12.39 1.89 -11.86
N MET A 39 12.60 3.10 -12.36
CA MET A 39 11.50 3.94 -12.82
C MET A 39 11.03 3.46 -14.20
N SER A 40 9.87 2.80 -14.25
CA SER A 40 9.25 2.31 -15.49
C SER A 40 8.40 3.37 -16.21
N GLY A 41 8.28 4.57 -15.63
CA GLY A 41 7.57 5.70 -16.21
C GLY A 41 7.35 6.81 -15.18
N PRO A 42 6.60 7.88 -15.54
CA PRO A 42 6.25 8.93 -14.60
C PRO A 42 5.50 8.34 -13.40
N GLU A 43 6.04 8.54 -12.20
CA GLU A 43 5.42 8.13 -10.92
C GLU A 43 5.19 6.61 -10.81
N ARG A 44 5.88 5.80 -11.64
CA ARG A 44 5.84 4.32 -11.62
C ARG A 44 7.18 3.73 -11.25
N TYR A 45 7.16 2.77 -10.35
CA TYR A 45 8.31 2.10 -9.77
C TYR A 45 8.16 0.59 -9.97
N ALA A 46 9.07 0.01 -10.74
CA ALA A 46 9.25 -1.44 -10.78
C ALA A 46 10.23 -1.81 -9.66
N ILE A 47 9.76 -2.56 -8.67
CA ILE A 47 10.52 -2.89 -7.47
C ILE A 47 10.91 -4.37 -7.54
N VAL A 48 12.16 -4.68 -7.23
CA VAL A 48 12.63 -6.05 -7.07
C VAL A 48 12.89 -6.29 -5.59
N CYS A 49 12.13 -7.20 -4.99
CA CYS A 49 12.30 -7.65 -3.62
C CYS A 49 13.41 -8.71 -3.52
N ARG A 50 14.02 -8.84 -2.33
CA ARG A 50 15.12 -9.77 -2.07
C ARG A 50 14.79 -11.24 -2.32
N ASP A 51 13.57 -11.66 -2.02
CA ASP A 51 13.07 -13.00 -2.28
C ASP A 51 12.57 -13.23 -3.72
N GLY A 52 12.81 -12.26 -4.62
CA GLY A 52 12.46 -12.32 -6.03
C GLY A 52 11.06 -11.82 -6.37
N GLY A 53 10.29 -11.34 -5.38
CA GLY A 53 9.02 -10.64 -5.64
C GLY A 53 9.23 -9.40 -6.50
N GLN A 54 8.27 -9.10 -7.39
CA GLN A 54 8.38 -7.99 -8.33
C GLN A 54 7.10 -7.13 -8.36
N PRO A 55 6.78 -6.38 -7.28
CA PRO A 55 5.69 -5.42 -7.31
C PRO A 55 5.99 -4.25 -8.24
N GLU A 56 4.97 -3.81 -8.96
CA GLU A 56 4.94 -2.50 -9.59
C GLU A 56 4.08 -1.55 -8.75
N LEU A 57 4.62 -0.38 -8.44
CA LEU A 57 3.94 0.66 -7.68
C LEU A 57 3.70 1.87 -8.58
N TYR A 58 2.47 2.36 -8.62
CA TYR A 58 2.14 3.66 -9.19
C TYR A 58 1.75 4.62 -8.06
N ALA A 59 2.53 5.67 -7.86
CA ALA A 59 2.40 6.59 -6.72
C ALA A 59 2.29 8.05 -7.19
N PRO A 60 1.14 8.45 -7.78
CA PRO A 60 0.96 9.78 -8.33
C PRO A 60 0.97 10.84 -7.25
N GLY A 61 1.77 11.90 -7.41
CA GLY A 61 1.94 12.94 -6.39
C GLY A 61 3.07 12.68 -5.38
N LEU A 62 3.78 11.54 -5.48
CA LEU A 62 4.84 11.22 -4.51
C LEU A 62 6.02 12.20 -4.57
N HIS A 63 6.43 12.65 -5.76
CA HIS A 63 7.55 13.60 -5.95
C HIS A 63 7.11 14.96 -6.50
N THR A 64 5.81 15.24 -6.50
CA THR A 64 5.28 16.50 -7.01
C THR A 64 4.44 17.20 -5.96
N ASP A 65 4.09 18.46 -6.19
CA ASP A 65 3.19 19.22 -5.32
C ASP A 65 1.71 18.85 -5.53
N ARG A 66 1.42 17.83 -6.35
CA ARG A 66 0.08 17.31 -6.54
C ARG A 66 -0.35 16.50 -5.31
N ALA A 67 -1.66 16.43 -5.09
CA ALA A 67 -2.23 15.66 -4.00
C ALA A 67 -1.80 14.18 -4.05
N PHE A 68 -1.53 13.59 -2.88
CA PHE A 68 -0.98 12.25 -2.74
C PHE A 68 -1.94 11.37 -1.93
N HIS A 69 -3.11 11.12 -2.51
CA HIS A 69 -4.20 10.44 -1.82
C HIS A 69 -4.14 8.91 -1.89
N ARG A 70 -3.46 8.38 -2.91
CA ARG A 70 -3.45 6.95 -3.21
C ARG A 70 -2.20 6.48 -3.93
N MET A 71 -1.95 5.19 -3.83
CA MET A 71 -1.04 4.45 -4.70
C MET A 71 -1.74 3.20 -5.23
N GLU A 72 -1.29 2.71 -6.38
CA GLU A 72 -1.79 1.48 -6.98
C GLU A 72 -0.64 0.47 -6.99
N LEU A 73 -0.92 -0.76 -6.55
CA LEU A 73 0.05 -1.85 -6.53
C LEU A 73 -0.39 -2.91 -7.53
N ALA A 74 0.50 -3.28 -8.43
CA ALA A 74 0.31 -4.40 -9.35
C ALA A 74 1.32 -5.51 -9.05
N LEU A 75 0.82 -6.74 -8.95
CA LEU A 75 1.60 -7.92 -8.60
C LEU A 75 1.31 -9.04 -9.60
N SER A 76 2.31 -9.83 -9.94
CA SER A 76 2.04 -11.13 -10.56
C SER A 76 1.39 -12.08 -9.53
N PRO A 77 0.62 -13.11 -9.92
CA PRO A 77 0.01 -14.05 -8.98
C PRO A 77 1.00 -14.76 -8.05
N GLN A 78 2.25 -14.93 -8.50
CA GLN A 78 3.35 -15.51 -7.73
C GLN A 78 4.15 -14.46 -6.96
N GLY A 79 3.81 -13.18 -7.13
CA GLY A 79 4.51 -12.03 -6.55
C GLY A 79 4.20 -11.79 -5.08
N TRP A 80 3.29 -12.54 -4.46
CA TRP A 80 2.99 -12.48 -3.02
C TRP A 80 4.03 -13.21 -2.17
N THR A 81 5.25 -12.70 -2.23
CA THR A 81 6.38 -13.20 -1.44
C THR A 81 6.40 -12.58 -0.04
N SER A 82 7.27 -13.09 0.84
CA SER A 82 7.37 -12.59 2.22
C SER A 82 7.83 -11.13 2.26
N ASP A 83 8.85 -10.79 1.47
CA ASP A 83 9.39 -9.43 1.40
C ASP A 83 8.43 -8.48 0.70
N THR A 84 7.65 -8.97 -0.27
CA THR A 84 6.59 -8.17 -0.89
C THR A 84 5.48 -7.83 0.11
N LEU A 85 5.02 -8.82 0.89
CA LEU A 85 4.03 -8.57 1.96
C LEU A 85 4.57 -7.61 3.02
N LYS A 86 5.86 -7.73 3.37
CA LYS A 86 6.53 -6.82 4.31
C LYS A 86 6.62 -5.40 3.75
N LEU A 87 7.04 -5.25 2.49
CA LEU A 87 7.08 -3.96 1.80
C LEU A 87 5.69 -3.30 1.75
N VAL A 88 4.64 -4.04 1.36
CA VAL A 88 3.28 -3.50 1.32
C VAL A 88 2.84 -3.03 2.71
N PHE A 89 3.12 -3.81 3.75
CA PHE A 89 2.80 -3.42 5.11
C PHE A 89 3.58 -2.18 5.58
N GLU A 90 4.87 -2.06 5.21
CA GLU A 90 5.69 -0.87 5.47
C GLU A 90 5.13 0.37 4.78
N LEU A 91 4.75 0.27 3.49
CA LEU A 91 4.12 1.36 2.75
C LEU A 91 2.77 1.77 3.36
N MET A 92 1.93 0.81 3.77
CA MET A 92 0.67 1.08 4.47
C MET A 92 0.90 1.91 5.73
N ARG A 93 1.88 1.51 6.56
CA ARG A 93 2.19 2.20 7.82
C ARG A 93 2.79 3.57 7.57
N ALA A 94 3.77 3.64 6.69
CA ALA A 94 4.54 4.85 6.44
C ALA A 94 3.68 5.94 5.80
N GLY A 95 2.83 5.59 4.85
CA GLY A 95 1.95 6.56 4.19
C GLY A 95 0.60 6.78 4.85
N GLY A 96 0.28 6.04 5.92
CA GLY A 96 -1.05 6.10 6.54
C GLY A 96 -2.15 5.58 5.61
N PHE A 97 -1.84 4.58 4.77
CA PHE A 97 -2.76 4.00 3.80
C PHE A 97 -3.52 2.79 4.36
N GLY A 98 -4.78 2.66 3.97
CA GLY A 98 -5.53 1.40 3.98
C GLY A 98 -5.39 0.69 2.64
N LEU A 99 -5.41 -0.64 2.65
CA LEU A 99 -5.31 -1.49 1.47
C LEU A 99 -6.69 -2.03 1.09
N MET A 100 -7.00 -2.00 -0.21
CA MET A 100 -8.20 -2.57 -0.79
C MET A 100 -7.88 -3.31 -2.10
N ASP A 101 -8.61 -4.39 -2.35
CA ASP A 101 -8.48 -5.19 -3.59
C ASP A 101 -9.07 -4.44 -4.82
N SER A 102 -10.12 -3.66 -4.60
CA SER A 102 -10.73 -2.84 -5.65
C SER A 102 -11.53 -1.69 -5.04
N LEU A 103 -12.03 -0.78 -5.87
CA LEU A 103 -12.94 0.29 -5.44
C LEU A 103 -14.27 -0.26 -4.89
N ASP A 104 -14.66 -1.47 -5.29
CA ASP A 104 -15.86 -2.15 -4.82
C ASP A 104 -15.60 -3.06 -3.61
N ALA A 105 -14.39 -3.01 -3.04
CA ALA A 105 -14.03 -3.85 -1.91
C ALA A 105 -14.94 -3.54 -0.70
N ALA A 106 -15.63 -4.57 -0.22
CA ALA A 106 -16.52 -4.46 0.93
C ALA A 106 -15.77 -4.23 2.27
N GLN A 107 -14.45 -4.45 2.28
CA GLN A 107 -13.59 -4.36 3.45
C GLN A 107 -12.26 -3.70 3.07
N ILE A 108 -11.74 -2.87 3.97
CA ILE A 108 -10.42 -2.24 3.87
C ILE A 108 -9.52 -2.83 4.95
N ILE A 109 -8.28 -3.16 4.59
CA ILE A 109 -7.26 -3.62 5.52
C ILE A 109 -6.45 -2.41 5.99
N VAL A 110 -6.28 -2.23 7.30
CA VAL A 110 -5.55 -1.09 7.88
C VAL A 110 -4.42 -1.56 8.78
N SER A 111 -3.39 -0.74 8.93
CA SER A 111 -2.18 -1.07 9.70
C SER A 111 -2.08 -0.32 11.05
N SER A 112 -3.00 0.61 11.31
CA SER A 112 -3.10 1.38 12.56
C SER A 112 -4.52 1.37 13.13
N PRO A 113 -4.70 1.21 14.47
CA PRO A 113 -6.01 1.29 15.11
C PRO A 113 -6.74 2.62 14.86
N GLN A 114 -6.00 3.72 14.72
CA GLN A 114 -6.59 5.04 14.47
C GLN A 114 -7.31 5.09 13.12
N GLN A 115 -6.80 4.37 12.12
CA GLN A 115 -7.40 4.32 10.78
C GLN A 115 -8.75 3.61 10.76
N VAL A 116 -9.05 2.75 11.74
CA VAL A 116 -10.36 2.08 11.83
C VAL A 116 -11.49 3.12 11.95
N ALA A 117 -11.23 4.23 12.63
CA ALA A 117 -12.20 5.32 12.79
C ALA A 117 -12.39 6.16 11.51
N TYR A 118 -11.48 6.07 10.53
CA TYR A 118 -11.50 6.90 9.32
C TYR A 118 -12.44 6.35 8.24
N PHE A 119 -12.98 5.15 8.46
CA PHE A 119 -13.87 4.47 7.53
C PHE A 119 -15.24 4.11 8.16
N PRO A 120 -15.98 5.07 8.72
CA PRO A 120 -17.19 4.78 9.49
C PRO A 120 -18.38 4.26 8.66
N ARG A 121 -18.33 4.36 7.32
CA ARG A 121 -19.44 4.04 6.40
C ARG A 121 -19.21 2.79 5.54
N LEU A 122 -18.16 2.01 5.80
CA LEU A 122 -17.95 0.77 5.06
C LEU A 122 -19.00 -0.28 5.42
N LEU A 123 -19.36 -1.11 4.43
CA LEU A 123 -20.28 -2.24 4.62
C LEU A 123 -19.74 -3.26 5.64
N LYS A 124 -18.41 -3.44 5.70
CA LYS A 124 -17.71 -4.19 6.73
C LYS A 124 -16.73 -3.29 7.47
N GLN A 125 -16.56 -3.53 8.77
CA GLN A 125 -15.55 -2.82 9.55
C GLN A 125 -14.14 -3.07 8.96
N PRO A 126 -13.26 -2.05 9.00
CA PRO A 126 -11.86 -2.22 8.59
C PRO A 126 -11.20 -3.38 9.34
N LEU A 127 -10.41 -4.18 8.61
CA LEU A 127 -9.62 -5.26 9.19
C LEU A 127 -8.26 -4.71 9.62
N LEU A 128 -8.01 -4.71 10.93
CA LEU A 128 -6.71 -4.31 11.47
C LEU A 128 -5.71 -5.47 11.39
N VAL A 129 -4.62 -5.30 10.66
CA VAL A 129 -3.49 -6.23 10.61
C VAL A 129 -2.30 -5.64 11.37
N ARG A 130 -1.57 -6.48 12.14
CA ARG A 130 -0.49 -6.00 13.02
C ARG A 130 0.91 -6.18 12.43
N ASN A 131 1.03 -7.01 11.39
CA ASN A 131 2.28 -7.34 10.73
C ASN A 131 2.01 -7.89 9.31
N SER A 132 3.07 -8.14 8.54
CA SER A 132 2.99 -8.67 7.17
C SER A 132 2.43 -10.09 7.07
N ARG A 133 2.55 -10.91 8.12
CA ARG A 133 1.95 -12.25 8.18
C ARG A 133 0.43 -12.17 8.30
N ASP A 134 -0.07 -11.30 9.17
CA ASP A 134 -1.52 -11.04 9.32
C ASP A 134 -2.09 -10.51 7.99
N LEU A 135 -1.33 -9.63 7.31
CA LEU A 135 -1.68 -9.15 5.98
C LEU A 135 -1.78 -10.30 4.97
N GLY A 136 -0.77 -11.18 4.89
CA GLY A 136 -0.79 -12.35 4.01
C GLY A 136 -1.97 -13.27 4.25
N LEU A 137 -2.32 -13.54 5.51
CA LEU A 137 -3.50 -14.35 5.88
C LEU A 137 -4.84 -13.69 5.52
N SER A 138 -4.86 -12.36 5.37
CA SER A 138 -6.08 -11.60 5.03
C SER A 138 -6.32 -11.52 3.52
N LEU A 139 -5.29 -11.83 2.71
CA LEU A 139 -5.31 -11.72 1.25
C LEU A 139 -5.45 -13.10 0.55
N LEU A 140 -5.26 -14.19 1.29
CA LEU A 140 -5.36 -15.58 0.83
C LEU A 140 -6.66 -16.24 1.28
#